data_AF-A0A7L5ARZ2-F1
#
_entry.id   AF-A0A7L5ARZ2-F1
#
_cell.length_a   1.000
_cell.length_b   1.000
_cell.length_c   1.000
_cell.angle_alpha   90.00
_cell.angle_beta   90.00
_cell.angle_gamma   90.00
#
_symmetry.space_group_name_H-M   'P 1'
#
loop_
_entity.id
_entity.type
_entity.pdbx_description
1 polymer ?
#
loop_
_entity_poly.entity_id
_entity_poly.type
_entity_poly.pdbx_seq_one_letter_code
_entity_poly.pdbx_strand_id
1 'polypeptide(L)'
;MVRARAGRREPIRHIYRSRRLLLPTSAVTSTDLGGAASGRRGPGRAPDHHLCCDYCLGSPHAPARPGADTVEESPVFSSPPTPPKLPEGHALASATAPARPRIILLDVDGTLVTYTNMLPDSAVRAVRRARAAGHRVYVTTGRSRAEVPERIWSIGLDGMIGGNGAYVEDDGEVLLHRHLSRDDCARIVAWLRARGLTFYLESNSGLYAPESFPDAARDAIRAYAAGKGHDDAASLEVADALPDLVLTEQLVREDVNKISFVLSGPQDIEAARQAFPGLLVGTWGGRGHAALFGDLALPAANKVDAIDVLLRHLGASPGDAVAFGDGAVDVGMLRHCGVGVAMGNAAPGVKAAADLVTDDVEDDGLARAFTRLGLIEEP
;
A
#
# COMPACT_ATOMS: atom_id res chain seq x y z
N MET A 1 -14.22 10.41 34.79
CA MET A 1 -13.78 9.01 34.94
C MET A 1 -14.58 8.15 33.95
N VAL A 2 -14.22 8.18 32.67
CA VAL A 2 -14.89 7.43 31.60
C VAL A 2 -14.11 6.14 31.40
N ARG A 3 -14.73 5.00 31.69
CA ARG A 3 -14.12 3.68 31.52
C ARG A 3 -13.99 3.36 30.03
N ALA A 4 -12.76 3.23 29.54
CA ALA A 4 -12.48 2.61 28.26
C ALA A 4 -13.00 1.16 28.26
N ARG A 5 -13.91 0.83 27.34
CA ARG A 5 -14.30 -0.56 27.09
C ARG A 5 -13.17 -1.23 26.31
N ALA A 6 -12.40 -2.06 26.98
CA ALA A 6 -11.56 -3.05 26.31
C ALA A 6 -12.49 -4.14 25.74
N GLY A 7 -12.94 -3.96 24.49
CA GLY A 7 -13.59 -5.01 23.72
C GLY A 7 -12.55 -6.07 23.34
N ARG A 8 -12.81 -7.33 23.68
CA ARG A 8 -12.02 -8.45 23.13
C ARG A 8 -12.27 -8.50 21.63
N ARG A 9 -11.21 -8.30 20.83
CA ARG A 9 -11.25 -8.39 19.36
C ARG A 9 -11.52 -9.85 18.96
N GLU A 10 -12.64 -10.12 18.30
CA GLU A 10 -12.83 -11.41 17.62
C GLU A 10 -12.04 -11.43 16.31
N PRO A 11 -11.41 -12.56 15.93
CA PRO A 11 -10.67 -12.64 14.69
C PRO A 11 -11.59 -12.56 13.45
N ILE A 12 -11.20 -11.74 12.48
CA ILE A 12 -11.86 -11.51 11.18
C ILE A 12 -12.13 -12.81 10.39
N ARG A 13 -11.53 -13.95 10.77
CA ARG A 13 -11.82 -15.29 10.22
C ARG A 13 -13.32 -15.62 10.18
N HIS A 14 -14.15 -15.00 11.01
CA HIS A 14 -15.60 -15.21 10.99
C HIS A 14 -16.35 -14.50 9.84
N ILE A 15 -15.82 -13.41 9.28
CA ILE A 15 -16.48 -12.63 8.22
C ILE A 15 -16.62 -13.43 6.92
N TYR A 16 -15.67 -14.35 6.66
CA TYR A 16 -15.62 -15.15 5.42
C TYR A 16 -16.12 -16.59 5.57
N ARG A 17 -16.82 -16.95 6.66
CA ARG A 17 -17.45 -18.28 6.73
C ARG A 17 -18.60 -18.34 5.72
N SER A 18 -18.40 -19.14 4.70
CA SER A 18 -19.30 -19.38 3.58
C SER A 18 -20.74 -19.62 4.06
N ARG A 19 -21.66 -18.76 3.63
CA ARG A 19 -23.10 -19.10 3.61
C ARG A 19 -23.23 -20.34 2.73
N ARG A 20 -23.52 -21.50 3.33
CA ARG A 20 -24.03 -22.67 2.62
C ARG A 20 -25.37 -22.27 2.00
N LEU A 21 -25.35 -21.75 0.78
CA LEU A 21 -26.52 -21.70 -0.07
C LEU A 21 -26.77 -23.12 -0.57
N LEU A 22 -27.71 -23.80 0.09
CA LEU A 22 -28.38 -24.98 -0.45
C LEU A 22 -29.14 -24.53 -1.70
N LEU A 23 -28.56 -24.77 -2.89
CA LEU A 23 -29.31 -24.69 -4.14
C LEU A 23 -29.92 -26.06 -4.43
N PRO A 24 -31.19 -26.13 -4.84
CA PRO A 24 -31.86 -27.39 -5.14
C PRO A 24 -31.32 -27.98 -6.45
N THR A 25 -31.07 -29.29 -6.42
CA THR A 25 -30.76 -30.11 -7.59
C THR A 25 -31.98 -30.18 -8.51
N SER A 26 -31.83 -29.70 -9.74
CA SER A 26 -32.74 -30.05 -10.84
C SER A 26 -31.92 -30.58 -12.01
N ALA A 27 -32.20 -31.85 -12.31
CA ALA A 27 -31.67 -32.62 -13.41
C ALA A 27 -32.04 -31.99 -14.76
N VAL A 28 -31.08 -31.96 -15.69
CA VAL A 28 -31.38 -31.85 -17.12
C VAL A 28 -30.62 -32.95 -17.83
N THR A 29 -31.40 -33.72 -18.57
CA THR A 29 -31.09 -34.93 -19.32
C THR A 29 -30.24 -34.66 -20.57
N SER A 30 -29.44 -35.66 -20.90
CA SER A 30 -28.72 -35.85 -22.16
C SER A 30 -29.63 -35.82 -23.37
N THR A 31 -29.17 -35.17 -24.45
CA THR A 31 -29.42 -35.61 -25.82
C THR A 31 -28.23 -35.25 -26.70
N ASP A 32 -27.62 -36.28 -27.26
CA ASP A 32 -26.73 -36.27 -28.43
C ASP A 32 -27.42 -35.69 -29.67
N LEU A 33 -26.63 -35.16 -30.62
CA LEU A 33 -26.65 -35.51 -32.05
C LEU A 33 -25.62 -34.69 -32.86
N GLY A 34 -24.46 -35.29 -33.13
CA GLY A 34 -23.87 -35.61 -34.45
C GLY A 34 -23.89 -34.62 -35.65
N GLY A 35 -22.70 -34.50 -36.28
CA GLY A 35 -22.50 -34.39 -37.74
C GLY A 35 -21.96 -33.02 -38.24
N ALA A 36 -20.69 -32.80 -38.62
CA ALA A 36 -19.78 -33.39 -39.61
C ALA A 36 -19.54 -32.48 -40.86
N ALA A 37 -18.33 -32.59 -41.43
CA ALA A 37 -17.82 -32.11 -42.73
C ALA A 37 -17.43 -30.61 -42.83
N SER A 38 -16.15 -30.21 -42.94
CA SER A 38 -15.05 -30.45 -43.89
C SER A 38 -14.86 -29.29 -44.89
N GLY A 39 -13.65 -28.71 -44.96
CA GLY A 39 -13.25 -27.78 -46.03
C GLY A 39 -11.82 -27.27 -45.87
N ARG A 40 -10.86 -27.89 -46.57
CA ARG A 40 -9.45 -27.46 -46.68
C ARG A 40 -9.29 -26.34 -47.72
N ARG A 41 -8.35 -25.41 -47.50
CA ARG A 41 -7.22 -24.99 -48.39
C ARG A 41 -6.67 -23.61 -47.93
N GLY A 42 -5.36 -23.52 -47.68
CA GLY A 42 -4.61 -22.24 -47.54
C GLY A 42 -4.13 -21.73 -48.90
N PRO A 43 -2.97 -21.04 -49.02
CA PRO A 43 -2.29 -20.09 -48.12
C PRO A 43 -2.09 -18.72 -48.81
N GLY A 44 -1.67 -17.66 -48.10
CA GLY A 44 -1.10 -16.49 -48.80
C GLY A 44 -1.05 -15.16 -48.06
N ARG A 45 0.20 -14.72 -47.82
CA ARG A 45 0.74 -13.34 -47.89
C ARG A 45 0.21 -12.22 -47.00
N ALA A 46 1.17 -11.66 -46.26
CA ALA A 46 1.20 -10.29 -45.73
C ALA A 46 0.96 -9.22 -46.82
N PRO A 47 0.59 -8.01 -46.36
CA PRO A 47 1.41 -6.86 -46.71
C PRO A 47 1.75 -5.96 -45.51
N ASP A 48 2.76 -5.16 -45.80
CA ASP A 48 3.48 -4.20 -44.99
C ASP A 48 2.71 -2.95 -44.53
N HIS A 49 3.28 -2.35 -43.48
CA HIS A 49 3.43 -0.91 -43.20
C HIS A 49 2.23 0.03 -43.38
N HIS A 50 1.72 0.53 -42.26
CA HIS A 50 1.73 1.94 -41.84
C HIS A 50 0.60 2.20 -40.84
N LEU A 51 0.94 2.60 -39.62
CA LEU A 51 0.25 3.69 -38.93
C LEU A 51 1.11 4.16 -37.76
N CYS A 52 1.50 5.42 -37.85
CA CYS A 52 2.33 6.16 -36.93
C CYS A 52 1.70 6.21 -35.54
N CYS A 53 2.52 5.98 -34.52
CA CYS A 53 2.28 6.47 -33.18
C CYS A 53 3.15 7.72 -33.00
N ASP A 54 2.54 8.89 -33.15
CA ASP A 54 3.12 10.15 -32.69
C ASP A 54 3.05 10.20 -31.17
N TYR A 55 4.16 10.54 -30.52
CA TYR A 55 4.30 11.55 -29.45
C TYR A 55 5.58 11.27 -28.66
N CYS A 56 6.65 11.98 -29.03
CA CYS A 56 7.64 12.52 -28.12
C CYS A 56 8.57 13.44 -28.92
N LEU A 57 8.65 14.71 -28.51
CA LEU A 57 9.85 15.54 -28.35
C LEU A 57 9.61 17.01 -28.75
N GLY A 58 9.71 17.86 -27.73
CA GLY A 58 10.45 19.13 -27.72
C GLY A 58 10.22 20.14 -28.84
N SER A 59 9.56 21.26 -28.51
CA SER A 59 9.73 22.50 -29.26
C SER A 59 10.83 23.39 -28.63
N PRO A 60 11.77 23.91 -29.44
CA PRO A 60 12.76 24.89 -29.02
C PRO A 60 12.34 26.35 -29.30
N HIS A 61 13.11 27.26 -28.72
CA HIS A 61 13.13 28.72 -28.83
C HIS A 61 12.88 29.35 -30.23
N ALA A 62 12.27 30.56 -30.22
CA ALA A 62 12.77 31.84 -30.78
C ALA A 62 11.60 32.83 -31.04
N PRO A 63 11.82 34.13 -31.39
CA PRO A 63 12.86 35.10 -31.03
C PRO A 63 12.29 36.45 -30.50
N ALA A 64 13.16 37.44 -30.31
CA ALA A 64 12.92 38.72 -29.64
C ALA A 64 12.75 39.96 -30.55
N ARG A 65 12.24 41.05 -29.91
CA ARG A 65 12.38 42.53 -30.17
C ARG A 65 11.36 43.22 -31.09
N PRO A 66 11.20 44.58 -31.05
CA PRO A 66 11.79 45.62 -30.17
C PRO A 66 10.83 46.72 -29.61
N GLY A 67 11.32 47.50 -28.63
CA GLY A 67 11.23 48.98 -28.63
C GLY A 67 10.21 49.67 -27.71
N ALA A 68 10.70 50.47 -26.75
CA ALA A 68 10.49 51.92 -26.64
C ALA A 68 10.77 52.42 -25.22
N ASP A 69 11.57 53.49 -25.16
CA ASP A 69 11.89 54.28 -23.97
C ASP A 69 10.62 54.87 -23.33
N THR A 70 10.62 54.99 -22.00
CA THR A 70 10.16 56.21 -21.30
C THR A 70 10.56 56.13 -19.83
N VAL A 71 11.28 57.16 -19.41
CA VAL A 71 11.61 57.47 -18.01
C VAL A 71 10.40 58.19 -17.44
N GLU A 72 9.78 57.65 -16.39
CA GLU A 72 8.82 58.38 -15.57
C GLU A 72 9.15 58.16 -14.08
N GLU A 73 9.51 59.26 -13.43
CA GLU A 73 9.65 59.37 -11.98
C GLU A 73 8.27 59.26 -11.31
N SER A 74 8.22 58.62 -10.14
CA SER A 74 7.05 58.59 -9.26
C SER A 74 7.46 58.23 -7.82
N PRO A 75 6.68 58.65 -6.80
CA PRO A 75 7.19 59.46 -5.69
C PRO A 75 7.58 58.66 -4.45
N VAL A 76 8.34 59.34 -3.58
CA VAL A 76 8.69 58.93 -2.22
C VAL A 76 7.41 58.64 -1.42
N PHE A 77 7.18 57.37 -1.09
CA PHE A 77 6.21 56.95 -0.09
C PHE A 77 6.89 56.87 1.29
N SER A 78 6.36 57.64 2.23
CA SER A 78 6.72 57.62 3.65
C SER A 78 6.41 56.26 4.28
N SER A 79 7.33 55.73 5.09
CA SER A 79 7.15 54.51 5.87
C SER A 79 5.89 54.55 6.78
N PRO A 80 5.16 53.43 6.95
CA PRO A 80 4.02 53.36 7.86
C PRO A 80 4.47 53.43 9.35
N PRO A 81 3.60 53.90 10.26
CA PRO A 81 3.95 54.01 11.69
C PRO A 81 4.10 52.64 12.35
N THR A 82 5.09 52.54 13.24
CA THR A 82 5.37 51.36 14.07
C THR A 82 4.18 51.03 14.97
N PRO A 83 3.72 49.77 15.06
CA PRO A 83 2.63 49.38 15.96
C PRO A 83 3.06 49.52 17.44
N PRO A 84 2.10 49.78 18.36
CA PRO A 84 2.40 49.97 19.77
C PRO A 84 2.92 48.68 20.41
N LYS A 85 3.95 48.80 21.25
CA LYS A 85 4.47 47.70 22.08
C LYS A 85 3.40 47.26 23.07
N LEU A 86 3.07 45.97 23.06
CA LEU A 86 2.22 45.34 24.07
C LEU A 86 2.94 45.32 25.43
N PRO A 87 2.21 45.49 26.56
CA PRO A 87 2.80 45.50 27.88
C PRO A 87 3.25 44.09 28.29
N GLU A 88 4.47 44.01 28.84
CA GLU A 88 5.06 42.79 29.40
C GLU A 88 4.41 42.46 30.75
N GLY A 89 4.02 41.20 30.92
CA GLY A 89 3.74 40.62 32.25
C GLY A 89 2.33 40.07 32.45
N HIS A 90 2.05 38.92 31.85
CA HIS A 90 1.14 37.94 32.47
C HIS A 90 1.72 36.53 32.29
N ALA A 91 2.03 35.89 33.42
CA ALA A 91 2.36 34.47 33.46
C ALA A 91 1.17 33.68 32.92
N LEU A 92 1.29 33.16 31.70
CA LEU A 92 0.33 32.25 31.10
C LEU A 92 0.56 30.86 31.68
N ALA A 93 -0.30 30.47 32.62
CA ALA A 93 -0.57 29.05 32.85
C ALA A 93 -1.10 28.47 31.54
N SER A 94 -0.23 27.80 30.79
CA SER A 94 -0.59 27.14 29.53
C SER A 94 -1.28 25.81 29.84
N ALA A 95 -2.56 25.87 30.17
CA ALA A 95 -3.45 24.74 29.89
C ALA A 95 -3.79 24.82 28.40
N THR A 96 -2.96 24.20 27.56
CA THR A 96 -3.23 24.05 26.13
C THR A 96 -4.57 23.34 25.96
N ALA A 97 -5.49 23.95 25.22
CA ALA A 97 -6.65 23.22 24.73
C ALA A 97 -6.14 21.94 24.01
N PRO A 98 -6.79 20.78 24.20
CA PRO A 98 -6.34 19.57 23.53
C PRO A 98 -6.32 19.82 22.02
N ALA A 99 -5.21 19.48 21.37
CA ALA A 99 -5.07 19.58 19.93
C ALA A 99 -6.29 18.92 19.27
N ARG A 100 -6.81 19.52 18.19
CA ARG A 100 -7.92 18.92 17.45
C ARG A 100 -7.53 17.48 17.06
N PRO A 101 -8.40 16.48 17.26
CA PRO A 101 -8.15 15.12 16.81
C PRO A 101 -7.72 15.09 15.35
N ARG A 102 -6.76 14.21 15.04
CA ARG A 102 -6.17 14.05 13.70
C ARG A 102 -6.28 12.59 13.30
N ILE A 103 -6.26 12.36 12.00
CA ILE A 103 -6.18 11.03 11.40
C ILE A 103 -4.75 10.84 10.90
N ILE A 104 -4.01 9.97 11.56
CA ILE A 104 -2.61 9.72 11.29
C ILE A 104 -2.51 8.46 10.41
N LEU A 105 -1.91 8.62 9.23
CA LEU A 105 -1.74 7.58 8.22
C LEU A 105 -0.25 7.26 8.09
N LEU A 106 0.13 6.04 8.44
CA LEU A 106 1.53 5.62 8.50
C LEU A 106 1.81 4.56 7.43
N ASP A 107 2.72 4.81 6.51
CA ASP A 107 3.33 3.69 5.79
C ASP A 107 4.06 2.76 6.78
N VAL A 108 4.27 1.51 6.37
CA VAL A 108 4.92 0.48 7.20
C VAL A 108 6.42 0.41 6.93
N ASP A 109 6.82 -0.01 5.73
CA ASP A 109 8.18 -0.43 5.41
C ASP A 109 9.08 0.77 5.08
N GLY A 110 9.95 1.15 6.01
CA GLY A 110 10.77 2.37 5.88
C GLY A 110 10.18 3.58 6.60
N THR A 111 9.02 3.42 7.26
CA THR A 111 8.32 4.50 7.98
C THR A 111 7.98 4.12 9.43
N LEU A 112 7.10 3.14 9.63
CA LEU A 112 6.77 2.62 10.97
C LEU A 112 7.79 1.59 11.44
N VAL A 113 8.31 0.77 10.52
CA VAL A 113 9.38 -0.19 10.75
C VAL A 113 10.55 0.10 9.81
N THR A 114 11.76 -0.26 10.22
CA THR A 114 12.94 -0.20 9.35
C THR A 114 12.80 -1.17 8.17
N TYR A 115 13.67 -1.03 7.17
CA TYR A 115 13.73 -1.98 6.05
C TYR A 115 14.12 -3.41 6.45
N THR A 116 14.71 -3.58 7.63
CA THR A 116 15.00 -4.87 8.29
C THR A 116 13.85 -5.35 9.19
N ASN A 117 12.65 -4.76 9.05
CA ASN A 117 11.43 -5.10 9.78
C ASN A 117 11.50 -4.88 11.31
N MET A 118 12.42 -4.04 11.77
CA MET A 118 12.53 -3.64 13.17
C MET A 118 11.54 -2.51 13.46
N LEU A 119 10.75 -2.67 14.54
CA LEU A 119 9.80 -1.65 15.00
C LEU A 119 10.46 -0.84 16.13
N PRO A 120 10.82 0.44 15.91
CA PRO A 120 11.49 1.24 16.95
C PRO A 120 10.61 1.49 18.17
N ASP A 121 11.18 1.41 19.37
CA ASP A 121 10.43 1.68 20.61
C ASP A 121 9.89 3.11 20.69
N SER A 122 10.61 4.06 20.07
CA SER A 122 10.17 5.46 19.95
C SER A 122 8.88 5.56 19.14
N ALA A 123 8.76 4.83 18.03
CA ALA A 123 7.54 4.74 17.23
C ALA A 123 6.38 4.12 18.03
N VAL A 124 6.63 3.03 18.76
CA VAL A 124 5.62 2.40 19.65
C VAL A 124 5.08 3.40 20.66
N ARG A 125 5.97 4.13 21.35
CA ARG A 125 5.58 5.16 22.33
C ARG A 125 4.82 6.31 21.66
N ALA A 126 5.27 6.78 20.51
CA ALA A 126 4.63 7.87 19.78
C ALA A 126 3.20 7.51 19.35
N VAL A 127 2.98 6.33 18.77
CA VAL A 127 1.64 5.86 18.39
C VAL A 127 0.71 5.75 19.59
N ARG A 128 1.19 5.15 20.69
CA ARG A 128 0.39 5.01 21.92
C ARG A 128 0.02 6.36 22.53
N ARG A 129 0.95 7.32 22.55
CA ARG A 129 0.71 8.69 23.05
C ARG A 129 -0.24 9.46 22.15
N ALA A 130 -0.10 9.36 20.83
CA ALA A 130 -1.00 10.03 19.88
C ALA A 130 -2.44 9.52 20.05
N ARG A 131 -2.62 8.20 20.21
CA ARG A 131 -3.93 7.63 20.51
C ARG A 131 -4.48 8.07 21.86
N ALA A 132 -3.65 8.15 22.90
CA ALA A 132 -4.05 8.66 24.21
C ALA A 132 -4.47 10.14 24.17
N ALA A 133 -3.90 10.93 23.24
CA ALA A 133 -4.29 12.31 22.97
C ALA A 133 -5.57 12.44 22.12
N GLY A 134 -6.17 11.32 21.70
CA GLY A 134 -7.44 11.30 20.94
C GLY A 134 -7.27 11.29 19.42
N HIS A 135 -6.05 11.15 18.90
CA HIS A 135 -5.83 10.93 17.47
C HIS A 135 -6.18 9.48 17.09
N ARG A 136 -6.58 9.27 15.84
CA ARG A 136 -6.73 7.93 15.26
C ARG A 136 -5.51 7.60 14.41
N VAL A 137 -4.98 6.38 14.52
CA VAL A 137 -3.75 5.96 13.84
C VAL A 137 -3.99 4.71 13.01
N TYR A 138 -3.68 4.79 11.72
CA TYR A 138 -3.87 3.73 10.74
C TYR A 138 -2.55 3.44 10.03
N VAL A 139 -2.31 2.18 9.71
CA VAL A 139 -1.25 1.83 8.74
C VAL A 139 -1.80 1.91 7.32
N THR A 140 -0.99 2.36 6.37
CA THR A 140 -1.33 2.50 4.95
C THR A 140 -0.27 1.79 4.12
N THR A 141 -0.49 0.54 3.75
CA THR A 141 0.57 -0.37 3.28
C THR A 141 0.17 -1.20 2.05
N GLY A 142 1.18 -1.70 1.33
CA GLY A 142 1.01 -2.71 0.29
C GLY A 142 0.66 -4.09 0.82
N ARG A 143 0.95 -4.36 2.10
CA ARG A 143 0.67 -5.64 2.77
C ARG A 143 -0.85 -5.89 2.84
N SER A 144 -1.25 -7.15 2.71
CA SER A 144 -2.56 -7.62 3.15
C SER A 144 -2.66 -7.60 4.68
N ARG A 145 -3.88 -7.68 5.22
CA ARG A 145 -4.07 -7.73 6.67
C ARG A 145 -3.28 -8.86 7.34
N ALA A 146 -3.25 -10.04 6.71
CA ALA A 146 -2.58 -11.22 7.24
C ALA A 146 -1.04 -11.11 7.24
N GLU A 147 -0.47 -10.21 6.44
CA GLU A 147 0.98 -9.97 6.37
C GLU A 147 1.47 -8.91 7.37
N VAL A 148 0.56 -8.23 8.06
CA VAL A 148 0.91 -7.31 9.14
C VAL A 148 1.09 -8.15 10.42
N PRO A 149 2.31 -8.26 10.95
CA PRO A 149 2.58 -9.11 12.11
C PRO A 149 1.93 -8.56 13.39
N GLU A 150 1.58 -9.44 14.32
CA GLU A 150 0.91 -9.08 15.59
C GLU A 150 1.66 -8.01 16.41
N ARG A 151 3.00 -7.98 16.31
CA ARG A 151 3.81 -6.92 16.95
C ARG A 151 3.45 -5.50 16.48
N ILE A 152 3.02 -5.33 15.24
CA ILE A 152 2.52 -4.05 14.73
C ILE A 152 1.09 -3.82 15.23
N TRP A 153 0.20 -4.82 15.18
CA TRP A 153 -1.18 -4.68 15.68
C TRP A 153 -1.25 -4.31 17.16
N SER A 154 -0.39 -4.92 17.98
CA SER A 154 -0.33 -4.75 19.44
C SER A 154 0.15 -3.36 19.92
N ILE A 155 0.63 -2.48 19.03
CA ILE A 155 0.86 -1.07 19.40
C ILE A 155 -0.46 -0.31 19.57
N GLY A 156 -1.55 -0.91 19.08
CA GLY A 156 -2.91 -0.43 19.24
C GLY A 156 -3.39 0.39 18.05
N LEU A 157 -3.07 0.03 16.81
CA LEU A 157 -3.64 0.72 15.65
C LEU A 157 -5.18 0.67 15.64
N ASP A 158 -5.80 1.70 15.10
CA ASP A 158 -7.26 1.83 14.98
C ASP A 158 -7.80 1.13 13.72
N GLY A 159 -6.95 0.92 12.71
CA GLY A 159 -7.33 0.21 11.50
C GLY A 159 -6.19 0.16 10.47
N MET A 160 -6.54 -0.13 9.22
CA MET A 160 -5.58 -0.14 8.12
C MET A 160 -6.18 0.25 6.78
N ILE A 161 -5.32 0.76 5.92
CA ILE A 161 -5.46 0.75 4.47
C ILE A 161 -4.43 -0.26 3.96
N GLY A 162 -4.90 -1.36 3.37
CA GLY A 162 -4.07 -2.50 2.94
C GLY A 162 -4.08 -2.72 1.44
N GLY A 163 -3.18 -3.58 0.95
CA GLY A 163 -3.14 -3.96 -0.46
C GLY A 163 -2.99 -2.77 -1.40
N ASN A 164 -2.21 -1.76 -1.00
CA ASN A 164 -2.04 -0.48 -1.70
C ASN A 164 -3.34 0.32 -1.92
N GLY A 165 -4.35 0.11 -1.07
CA GLY A 165 -5.65 0.79 -1.15
C GLY A 165 -6.79 -0.15 -1.56
N ALA A 166 -6.51 -1.43 -1.80
CA ALA A 166 -7.53 -2.42 -2.10
C ALA A 166 -8.37 -2.78 -0.86
N TYR A 167 -7.88 -2.49 0.35
CA TYR A 167 -8.56 -2.80 1.60
C TYR A 167 -8.59 -1.58 2.52
N VAL A 168 -9.72 -1.35 3.19
CA VAL A 168 -9.87 -0.34 4.24
C VAL A 168 -10.65 -0.95 5.40
N GLU A 169 -10.09 -0.82 6.60
CA GLU A 169 -10.70 -1.26 7.84
C GLU A 169 -10.59 -0.19 8.92
N ASP A 170 -11.67 0.01 9.66
CA ASP A 170 -11.72 0.84 10.86
C ASP A 170 -12.32 0.06 12.05
N ASP A 171 -11.57 -0.07 13.15
CA ASP A 171 -11.97 -0.78 14.38
C ASP A 171 -12.58 -2.18 14.13
N GLY A 172 -12.03 -2.91 13.16
CA GLY A 172 -12.52 -4.23 12.76
C GLY A 172 -13.67 -4.23 11.75
N GLU A 173 -14.25 -3.07 11.42
CA GLU A 173 -15.24 -2.91 10.36
C GLU A 173 -14.53 -2.78 9.00
N VAL A 174 -14.87 -3.66 8.06
CA VAL A 174 -14.36 -3.59 6.69
C VAL A 174 -15.18 -2.59 5.87
N LEU A 175 -14.55 -1.48 5.51
CA LEU A 175 -15.17 -0.38 4.75
C LEU A 175 -15.01 -0.56 3.23
N LEU A 176 -13.91 -1.17 2.81
CA LEU A 176 -13.60 -1.49 1.42
C LEU A 176 -12.81 -2.79 1.37
N HIS A 177 -13.16 -3.67 0.45
CA HIS A 177 -12.32 -4.80 0.08
C HIS A 177 -12.50 -5.11 -1.41
N ARG A 178 -11.52 -4.68 -2.22
CA ARG A 178 -11.37 -5.04 -3.62
C ARG A 178 -10.45 -6.26 -3.69
N HIS A 179 -10.96 -7.36 -4.21
CA HIS A 179 -10.28 -8.64 -4.25
C HIS A 179 -10.59 -9.36 -5.56
N LEU A 180 -9.72 -10.31 -5.92
CA LEU A 180 -9.96 -11.19 -7.05
C LEU A 180 -11.30 -11.90 -6.87
N SER A 181 -12.06 -12.02 -7.97
CA SER A 181 -13.26 -12.84 -7.98
C SER A 181 -12.88 -14.32 -7.77
N ARG A 182 -13.84 -15.13 -7.33
CA ARG A 182 -13.62 -16.59 -7.23
C ARG A 182 -13.13 -17.19 -8.55
N ASP A 183 -13.68 -16.71 -9.65
CA ASP A 183 -13.38 -17.20 -10.99
C ASP A 183 -11.99 -16.78 -11.44
N ASP A 184 -11.57 -15.54 -11.18
CA ASP A 184 -10.20 -15.10 -11.45
C ASP A 184 -9.21 -15.88 -10.60
N CYS A 185 -9.49 -16.04 -9.29
CA CYS A 185 -8.67 -16.87 -8.41
C CYS A 185 -8.53 -18.31 -8.94
N ALA A 186 -9.64 -18.95 -9.32
CA ALA A 186 -9.62 -20.30 -9.89
C ALA A 186 -8.81 -20.39 -11.19
N ARG A 187 -8.98 -19.41 -12.11
CA ARG A 187 -8.24 -19.36 -13.37
C ARG A 187 -6.74 -19.17 -13.14
N ILE A 188 -6.34 -18.28 -12.23
CA ILE A 188 -4.93 -18.04 -11.90
C ILE A 188 -4.30 -19.29 -11.28
N VAL A 189 -4.96 -19.90 -10.29
CA VAL A 189 -4.47 -21.13 -9.64
C VAL A 189 -4.31 -22.26 -10.65
N ALA A 190 -5.29 -22.45 -11.53
CA ALA A 190 -5.20 -23.46 -12.59
C ALA A 190 -4.03 -23.19 -13.54
N TRP A 191 -3.83 -21.92 -13.93
CA TRP A 191 -2.74 -21.51 -14.81
C TRP A 191 -1.36 -21.71 -14.18
N LEU A 192 -1.19 -21.32 -12.91
CA LEU A 192 0.06 -21.52 -12.16
C LEU A 192 0.41 -23.00 -12.03
N ARG A 193 -0.58 -23.83 -11.66
CA ARG A 193 -0.41 -25.29 -11.57
C ARG A 193 -0.03 -25.91 -12.91
N ALA A 194 -0.69 -25.53 -14.00
CA ALA A 194 -0.39 -26.04 -15.34
C ALA A 194 1.03 -25.70 -15.81
N ARG A 195 1.63 -24.63 -15.29
CA ARG A 195 3.01 -24.21 -15.56
C ARG A 195 4.03 -24.74 -14.55
N GLY A 196 3.59 -25.41 -13.49
CA GLY A 196 4.47 -25.86 -12.41
C GLY A 196 5.08 -24.72 -11.59
N LEU A 197 4.44 -23.54 -11.56
CA LEU A 197 4.92 -22.40 -10.78
C LEU A 197 4.51 -22.55 -9.32
N THR A 198 5.43 -22.31 -8.39
CA THR A 198 5.19 -22.27 -6.94
C THR A 198 4.51 -20.97 -6.55
N PHE A 199 3.42 -21.02 -5.76
CA PHE A 199 2.63 -19.82 -5.45
C PHE A 199 1.95 -19.87 -4.08
N TYR A 200 1.54 -18.69 -3.61
CA TYR A 200 0.69 -18.52 -2.44
C TYR A 200 -0.33 -17.39 -2.67
N LEU A 201 -1.45 -17.48 -1.97
CA LEU A 201 -2.55 -16.52 -1.98
C LEU A 201 -2.40 -15.58 -0.80
N GLU A 202 -2.45 -14.28 -1.08
CA GLU A 202 -2.51 -13.22 -0.09
C GLU A 202 -3.97 -12.79 0.09
N SER A 203 -4.53 -13.04 1.27
CA SER A 203 -5.90 -12.64 1.61
C SER A 203 -5.93 -11.97 2.98
N ASN A 204 -7.02 -11.28 3.30
CA ASN A 204 -7.18 -10.69 4.63
C ASN A 204 -7.48 -11.73 5.72
N SER A 205 -7.92 -12.94 5.34
CA SER A 205 -8.20 -14.02 6.30
C SER A 205 -6.98 -14.90 6.61
N GLY A 206 -5.90 -14.78 5.82
CA GLY A 206 -4.69 -15.56 5.96
C GLY A 206 -3.85 -15.62 4.68
N LEU A 207 -2.66 -16.17 4.80
CA LEU A 207 -1.87 -16.59 3.65
C LEU A 207 -2.14 -18.07 3.39
N TYR A 208 -2.33 -18.46 2.13
CA TYR A 208 -2.65 -19.85 1.78
C TYR A 208 -1.75 -20.35 0.65
N ALA A 209 -1.16 -21.52 0.79
CA ALA A 209 -0.30 -22.09 -0.25
C ALA A 209 -0.49 -23.61 -0.37
N PRO A 210 -0.13 -24.22 -1.52
CA PRO A 210 -0.03 -25.67 -1.65
C PRO A 210 0.94 -26.26 -0.61
N GLU A 211 0.77 -27.55 -0.29
CA GLU A 211 1.66 -28.23 0.68
C GLU A 211 3.12 -28.25 0.25
N SER A 212 3.39 -28.19 -1.07
CA SER A 212 4.73 -28.16 -1.63
C SER A 212 5.44 -26.80 -1.53
N PHE A 213 4.72 -25.74 -1.13
CA PHE A 213 5.25 -24.38 -1.16
C PHE A 213 6.49 -24.16 -0.28
N PRO A 214 6.56 -24.65 0.99
CA PRO A 214 7.72 -24.40 1.85
C PRO A 214 9.04 -24.89 1.25
N ASP A 215 9.04 -26.07 0.62
CA ASP A 215 10.24 -26.59 -0.02
C ASP A 215 10.55 -25.85 -1.33
N ALA A 216 9.54 -25.63 -2.16
CA ALA A 216 9.73 -25.08 -3.50
C ALA A 216 10.00 -23.57 -3.52
N ALA A 217 9.65 -22.83 -2.46
CA ALA A 217 9.90 -21.40 -2.33
C ALA A 217 11.14 -21.05 -1.47
N ARG A 218 11.76 -22.05 -0.82
CA ARG A 218 12.86 -21.85 0.14
C ARG A 218 13.98 -20.97 -0.42
N ASP A 219 14.50 -21.30 -1.60
CA ASP A 219 15.63 -20.57 -2.19
C ASP A 219 15.26 -19.13 -2.54
N ALA A 220 14.03 -18.90 -3.05
CA ALA A 220 13.54 -17.56 -3.34
C ALA A 220 13.38 -16.72 -2.07
N ILE A 221 12.88 -17.30 -0.98
CA ILE A 221 12.74 -16.62 0.32
C ILE A 221 14.11 -16.29 0.92
N ARG A 222 15.07 -17.21 0.87
CA ARG A 222 16.45 -16.97 1.35
C ARG A 222 17.14 -15.89 0.52
N ALA A 223 17.01 -15.92 -0.80
CA ALA A 223 17.53 -14.88 -1.68
C ALA A 223 16.90 -13.51 -1.38
N TYR A 224 15.59 -13.47 -1.11
CA TYR A 224 14.88 -12.26 -0.72
C TYR A 224 15.41 -11.71 0.62
N ALA A 225 15.56 -12.55 1.64
CA ALA A 225 16.09 -12.17 2.95
C ALA A 225 17.54 -11.67 2.86
N ALA A 226 18.39 -12.35 2.08
CA ALA A 226 19.77 -11.94 1.84
C ALA A 226 19.82 -10.57 1.16
N GLY A 227 18.96 -10.33 0.17
CA GLY A 227 18.81 -9.03 -0.48
C GLY A 227 18.28 -7.93 0.45
N LYS A 228 17.66 -8.26 1.58
CA LYS A 228 17.27 -7.30 2.62
C LYS A 228 18.39 -7.05 3.66
N GLY A 229 19.52 -7.75 3.54
CA GLY A 229 20.64 -7.62 4.47
C GLY A 229 20.47 -8.43 5.76
N HIS A 230 19.67 -9.51 5.74
CA HIS A 230 19.63 -10.44 6.87
C HIS A 230 20.89 -11.31 6.89
N ASP A 231 21.68 -11.21 7.96
CA ASP A 231 22.91 -11.98 8.15
C ASP A 231 22.66 -13.50 8.18
N ASP A 232 21.49 -13.92 8.68
CA ASP A 232 21.08 -15.32 8.80
C ASP A 232 20.20 -15.80 7.63
N ALA A 233 20.22 -15.11 6.49
CA ALA A 233 19.36 -15.45 5.36
C ALA A 233 19.53 -16.89 4.84
N ALA A 234 20.71 -17.49 5.02
CA ALA A 234 20.99 -18.85 4.56
C ALA A 234 20.31 -19.96 5.40
N SER A 235 19.98 -19.68 6.66
CA SER A 235 19.29 -20.62 7.56
C SER A 235 17.78 -20.40 7.62
N LEU A 236 17.28 -19.34 6.98
CA LEU A 236 15.88 -18.94 7.03
C LEU A 236 14.99 -19.96 6.31
N GLU A 237 13.94 -20.43 6.98
CA GLU A 237 12.90 -21.27 6.41
C GLU A 237 11.67 -20.43 6.04
N VAL A 238 10.81 -20.98 5.17
CA VAL A 238 9.59 -20.28 4.73
C VAL A 238 8.69 -19.93 5.91
N ALA A 239 8.65 -20.76 6.96
CA ALA A 239 7.90 -20.49 8.18
C ALA A 239 8.44 -19.28 8.98
N ASP A 240 9.72 -18.94 8.84
CA ASP A 240 10.29 -17.75 9.50
C ASP A 240 9.88 -16.46 8.77
N ALA A 241 9.76 -16.52 7.44
CA ALA A 241 9.30 -15.39 6.62
C ALA A 241 7.77 -15.23 6.63
N LEU A 242 7.04 -16.35 6.63
CA LEU A 242 5.58 -16.43 6.51
C LEU A 242 5.02 -17.32 7.65
N PRO A 243 5.07 -16.87 8.91
CA PRO A 243 4.77 -17.71 10.09
C PRO A 243 3.33 -18.20 10.19
N ASP A 244 2.38 -17.48 9.58
CA ASP A 244 0.96 -17.82 9.61
C ASP A 244 0.45 -18.42 8.28
N LEU A 245 1.36 -18.97 7.47
CA LEU A 245 1.02 -19.61 6.20
C LEU A 245 0.19 -20.88 6.42
N VAL A 246 -1.00 -20.91 5.86
CA VAL A 246 -1.89 -22.08 5.89
C VAL A 246 -1.63 -22.94 4.66
N LEU A 247 -1.10 -24.14 4.88
CA LEU A 247 -0.89 -25.12 3.81
C LEU A 247 -2.20 -25.86 3.52
N THR A 248 -2.65 -25.81 2.26
CA THR A 248 -3.91 -26.44 1.82
C THR A 248 -3.96 -26.56 0.30
N GLU A 249 -4.64 -27.59 -0.19
CA GLU A 249 -4.97 -27.73 -1.62
C GLU A 249 -6.27 -27.01 -2.01
N GLN A 250 -7.04 -26.51 -1.03
CA GLN A 250 -8.26 -25.73 -1.24
C GLN A 250 -7.92 -24.26 -1.48
N LEU A 251 -7.42 -23.96 -2.68
CA LEU A 251 -6.86 -22.66 -3.06
C LEU A 251 -7.79 -21.81 -3.93
N VAL A 252 -9.07 -22.17 -4.08
CA VAL A 252 -10.06 -21.31 -4.75
C VAL A 252 -10.84 -20.56 -3.68
N ARG A 253 -10.72 -19.23 -3.66
CA ARG A 253 -11.25 -18.37 -2.59
C ARG A 253 -11.88 -17.08 -3.14
N GLU A 254 -12.67 -16.43 -2.29
CA GLU A 254 -13.42 -15.20 -2.60
C GLU A 254 -12.90 -13.97 -1.86
N ASP A 255 -11.75 -14.05 -1.20
CA ASP A 255 -11.18 -13.00 -0.35
C ASP A 255 -9.72 -12.65 -0.69
N VAL A 256 -9.25 -13.07 -1.87
CA VAL A 256 -7.85 -12.98 -2.28
C VAL A 256 -7.53 -11.59 -2.83
N ASN A 257 -6.62 -10.88 -2.17
CA ASN A 257 -6.13 -9.58 -2.61
C ASN A 257 -5.22 -9.74 -3.83
N LYS A 258 -4.30 -10.71 -3.75
CA LYS A 258 -3.24 -10.95 -4.73
C LYS A 258 -2.76 -12.40 -4.66
N ILE A 259 -2.20 -12.89 -5.75
CA ILE A 259 -1.53 -14.19 -5.80
C ILE A 259 -0.08 -13.96 -6.20
N SER A 260 0.85 -14.33 -5.33
CA SER A 260 2.29 -14.24 -5.56
C SER A 260 2.86 -15.60 -5.94
N PHE A 261 3.79 -15.62 -6.90
CA PHE A 261 4.40 -16.84 -7.41
C PHE A 261 5.91 -16.66 -7.65
N VAL A 262 6.67 -17.72 -7.40
CA VAL A 262 8.12 -17.75 -7.60
C VAL A 262 8.42 -17.73 -9.11
N LEU A 263 9.31 -16.84 -9.53
CA LEU A 263 9.71 -16.73 -10.92
C LEU A 263 10.77 -17.78 -11.27
N SER A 264 10.54 -18.51 -12.35
CA SER A 264 11.59 -19.32 -12.99
C SER A 264 12.42 -18.46 -13.97
N GLY A 265 11.87 -17.33 -14.40
CA GLY A 265 12.58 -16.30 -15.17
C GLY A 265 11.63 -15.21 -15.67
N PRO A 266 12.16 -14.19 -16.39
CA PRO A 266 11.38 -13.05 -16.87
C PRO A 266 10.20 -13.42 -17.79
N GLN A 267 10.28 -14.57 -18.48
CA GLN A 267 9.22 -15.09 -19.34
C GLN A 267 7.91 -15.37 -18.61
N ASP A 268 7.95 -15.64 -17.31
CA ASP A 268 6.74 -15.93 -16.54
C ASP A 268 5.86 -14.68 -16.35
N ILE A 269 6.49 -13.50 -16.25
CA ILE A 269 5.79 -12.22 -16.18
C ILE A 269 5.08 -11.92 -17.50
N GLU A 270 5.76 -12.14 -18.62
CA GLU A 270 5.16 -11.93 -19.94
C GLU A 270 4.00 -12.91 -20.17
N ALA A 271 4.18 -14.19 -19.80
CA ALA A 271 3.12 -15.17 -19.88
C ALA A 271 1.92 -14.82 -18.98
N ALA A 272 2.16 -14.26 -17.78
CA ALA A 272 1.10 -13.81 -16.89
C ALA A 272 0.32 -12.63 -17.49
N ARG A 273 1.02 -11.64 -18.10
CA ARG A 273 0.37 -10.50 -18.79
C ARG A 273 -0.51 -10.96 -19.95
N GLN A 274 -0.03 -11.93 -20.73
CA GLN A 274 -0.79 -12.49 -21.85
C GLN A 274 -2.02 -13.28 -21.38
N ALA A 275 -1.90 -14.04 -20.29
CA ALA A 275 -3.00 -14.83 -19.75
C ALA A 275 -4.06 -13.99 -19.00
N PHE A 276 -3.64 -12.87 -18.40
CA PHE A 276 -4.47 -12.03 -17.55
C PHE A 276 -4.33 -10.53 -17.88
N PRO A 277 -4.70 -10.10 -19.10
CA PRO A 277 -4.50 -8.71 -19.54
C PRO A 277 -5.31 -7.67 -18.75
N GLY A 278 -6.35 -8.10 -18.02
CA GLY A 278 -7.15 -7.24 -17.15
C GLY A 278 -6.63 -7.14 -15.71
N LEU A 279 -5.54 -7.83 -15.37
CA LEU A 279 -4.95 -7.84 -14.04
C LEU A 279 -3.63 -7.05 -14.02
N LEU A 280 -3.28 -6.55 -12.84
CA LEU A 280 -1.95 -6.03 -12.59
C LEU A 280 -0.99 -7.21 -12.47
N VAL A 281 0.10 -7.14 -13.23
CA VAL A 281 1.22 -8.10 -13.13
C VAL A 281 2.43 -7.39 -12.57
N GLY A 282 2.68 -7.59 -11.28
CA GLY A 282 3.79 -7.02 -10.55
C GLY A 282 4.99 -7.96 -10.44
N THR A 283 6.08 -7.41 -9.92
CA THR A 283 7.28 -8.16 -9.52
C THR A 283 7.80 -7.59 -8.22
N TRP A 284 8.32 -8.46 -7.36
CA TRP A 284 9.04 -8.03 -6.16
C TRP A 284 10.25 -8.94 -5.88
N GLY A 285 11.24 -8.36 -5.18
CA GLY A 285 12.54 -8.96 -4.92
C GLY A 285 13.38 -8.10 -3.98
N GLY A 286 14.48 -8.64 -3.44
CA GLY A 286 15.38 -7.96 -2.49
C GLY A 286 16.21 -6.82 -3.13
N ARG A 287 17.17 -6.22 -2.40
CA ARG A 287 18.07 -5.18 -2.97
C ARG A 287 18.70 -5.67 -4.28
N GLY A 288 18.68 -4.81 -5.28
CA GLY A 288 19.27 -5.08 -6.60
C GLY A 288 18.28 -5.46 -7.70
N HIS A 289 16.97 -5.48 -7.43
CA HIS A 289 15.89 -5.67 -8.43
C HIS A 289 15.90 -7.01 -9.18
N ALA A 290 16.60 -8.05 -8.71
CA ALA A 290 16.33 -9.39 -9.20
C ALA A 290 14.90 -9.76 -8.80
N ALA A 291 13.98 -9.76 -9.76
CA ALA A 291 12.60 -10.17 -9.54
C ALA A 291 12.61 -11.66 -9.15
N LEU A 292 12.31 -11.94 -7.89
CA LEU A 292 12.24 -13.31 -7.34
C LEU A 292 10.81 -13.83 -7.42
N PHE A 293 9.85 -12.92 -7.30
CA PHE A 293 8.43 -13.22 -7.33
C PHE A 293 7.73 -12.35 -8.37
N GLY A 294 6.75 -12.96 -9.03
CA GLY A 294 5.70 -12.27 -9.77
C GLY A 294 4.44 -12.22 -8.92
N ASP A 295 3.56 -11.28 -9.20
CA ASP A 295 2.25 -11.24 -8.56
C ASP A 295 1.12 -10.84 -9.52
N LEU A 296 -0.08 -11.35 -9.23
CA LEU A 296 -1.31 -11.08 -9.96
C LEU A 296 -2.32 -10.49 -8.98
N ALA A 297 -2.68 -9.23 -9.22
CA ALA A 297 -3.66 -8.48 -8.43
C ALA A 297 -4.71 -7.83 -9.34
N LEU A 298 -5.82 -7.37 -8.75
CA LEU A 298 -6.66 -6.41 -9.46
C LEU A 298 -5.85 -5.14 -9.79
N PRO A 299 -6.16 -4.44 -10.90
CA PRO A 299 -5.61 -3.13 -11.18
C PRO A 299 -5.73 -2.23 -9.96
N ALA A 300 -4.63 -1.56 -9.62
CA ALA A 300 -4.44 -0.90 -8.34
C ALA A 300 -5.65 -0.03 -7.97
N ALA A 301 -6.20 -0.28 -6.78
CA ALA A 301 -6.72 0.81 -6.00
C ALA A 301 -5.52 1.70 -5.63
N ASN A 302 -5.67 3.01 -5.70
CA ASN A 302 -4.62 3.90 -5.24
C ASN A 302 -4.85 4.22 -3.74
N LYS A 303 -3.78 4.51 -2.98
CA LYS A 303 -3.88 4.85 -1.55
C LYS A 303 -4.79 6.06 -1.31
N VAL A 304 -4.86 7.01 -2.23
CA VAL A 304 -5.66 8.24 -2.11
C VAL A 304 -7.16 7.94 -2.07
N ASP A 305 -7.69 7.14 -3.00
CA ASP A 305 -9.10 6.73 -3.03
C ASP A 305 -9.48 5.98 -1.74
N ALA A 306 -8.57 5.15 -1.23
CA ALA A 306 -8.78 4.40 -0.01
C ALA A 306 -8.78 5.30 1.24
N ILE A 307 -7.92 6.32 1.26
CA ILE A 307 -7.93 7.38 2.26
C ILE A 307 -9.27 8.10 2.21
N ASP A 308 -9.78 8.46 1.03
CA ASP A 308 -11.09 9.13 0.91
C ASP A 308 -12.26 8.27 1.40
N VAL A 309 -12.20 6.94 1.22
CA VAL A 309 -13.18 6.02 1.81
C VAL A 309 -13.13 6.09 3.34
N LEU A 310 -11.93 5.99 3.92
CA LEU A 310 -11.74 6.07 5.37
C LEU A 310 -12.22 7.42 5.91
N LEU A 311 -11.75 8.53 5.35
CA LEU A 311 -12.08 9.88 5.81
C LEU A 311 -13.58 10.15 5.74
N ARG A 312 -14.26 9.70 4.68
CA ARG A 312 -15.71 9.82 4.56
C ARG A 312 -16.45 9.05 5.65
N HIS A 313 -16.01 7.83 5.95
CA HIS A 313 -16.57 7.04 7.07
C HIS A 313 -16.39 7.74 8.41
N LEU A 314 -15.24 8.41 8.61
CA LEU A 314 -14.92 9.17 9.82
C LEU A 314 -15.59 10.55 9.92
N GLY A 315 -16.29 11.00 8.86
CA GLY A 315 -16.80 12.37 8.78
C GLY A 315 -15.70 13.44 8.76
N ALA A 316 -14.52 13.10 8.23
CA ALA A 316 -13.33 13.93 8.18
C ALA A 316 -12.98 14.34 6.75
N SER A 317 -12.10 15.35 6.63
CA SER A 317 -11.55 15.83 5.37
C SER A 317 -10.06 15.48 5.25
N PRO A 318 -9.45 15.56 4.05
CA PRO A 318 -8.01 15.41 3.92
C PRO A 318 -7.23 16.39 4.80
N GLY A 319 -7.78 17.60 5.02
CA GLY A 319 -7.22 18.61 5.92
C GLY A 319 -7.09 18.16 7.39
N ASP A 320 -7.84 17.14 7.81
CA ASP A 320 -7.79 16.54 9.15
C ASP A 320 -6.75 15.41 9.28
N ALA A 321 -6.17 15.00 8.15
CA ALA A 321 -5.21 13.90 8.07
C ALA A 321 -3.76 14.36 8.08
N VAL A 322 -2.88 13.49 8.58
CA VAL A 322 -1.42 13.62 8.50
C VAL A 322 -0.87 12.30 7.97
N ALA A 323 -0.16 12.34 6.84
CA ALA A 323 0.41 11.15 6.20
C ALA A 323 1.92 11.09 6.37
N PHE A 324 2.45 9.89 6.59
CA PHE A 324 3.88 9.60 6.74
C PHE A 324 4.28 8.50 5.77
N GLY A 325 5.35 8.72 4.99
CA GLY A 325 5.83 7.72 4.04
C GLY A 325 7.26 7.96 3.59
N ASP A 326 7.83 7.00 2.90
CA ASP A 326 9.19 7.09 2.36
C ASP A 326 9.32 6.56 0.93
N GLY A 327 8.33 5.79 0.45
CA GLY A 327 8.30 5.20 -0.88
C GLY A 327 7.62 6.05 -1.94
N ALA A 328 7.93 5.77 -3.21
CA ALA A 328 7.26 6.42 -4.35
C ALA A 328 5.74 6.18 -4.36
N VAL A 329 5.29 5.04 -3.82
CA VAL A 329 3.88 4.68 -3.65
C VAL A 329 3.15 5.60 -2.66
N ASP A 330 3.87 6.34 -1.82
CA ASP A 330 3.31 7.23 -0.80
C ASP A 330 3.11 8.66 -1.30
N VAL A 331 3.76 9.05 -2.40
CA VAL A 331 3.71 10.41 -2.96
C VAL A 331 2.27 10.91 -3.11
N GLY A 332 1.35 10.03 -3.52
CA GLY A 332 -0.08 10.36 -3.62
C GLY A 332 -0.68 10.76 -2.29
N MET A 333 -0.48 9.96 -1.22
CA MET A 333 -1.04 10.27 0.09
C MET A 333 -0.39 11.48 0.76
N LEU A 334 0.93 11.67 0.55
CA LEU A 334 1.67 12.81 1.08
C LEU A 334 1.14 14.14 0.53
N ARG A 335 0.76 14.18 -0.75
CA ARG A 335 0.17 15.37 -1.39
C ARG A 335 -1.31 15.56 -1.08
N HIS A 336 -2.01 14.48 -0.79
CA HIS A 336 -3.46 14.48 -0.61
C HIS A 336 -3.87 14.94 0.78
N CYS A 337 -3.14 14.52 1.81
CA CYS A 337 -3.46 14.85 3.20
C CYS A 337 -3.07 16.29 3.55
N GLY A 338 -3.69 16.83 4.60
CA GLY A 338 -3.47 18.21 5.03
C GLY A 338 -2.03 18.49 5.48
N VAL A 339 -1.32 17.44 5.92
CA VAL A 339 0.12 17.48 6.12
C VAL A 339 0.72 16.15 5.63
N GLY A 340 1.63 16.22 4.66
CA GLY A 340 2.47 15.11 4.23
C GLY A 340 3.86 15.19 4.87
N VAL A 341 4.34 14.07 5.41
CA VAL A 341 5.67 13.93 6.02
C VAL A 341 6.46 12.84 5.30
N ALA A 342 7.61 13.21 4.74
CA ALA A 342 8.57 12.24 4.21
C ALA A 342 9.60 11.86 5.28
N MET A 343 9.95 10.58 5.37
CA MET A 343 11.01 10.09 6.26
C MET A 343 12.41 10.50 5.78
N GLY A 344 13.39 10.51 6.69
CA GLY A 344 14.78 10.87 6.39
C GLY A 344 15.44 9.93 5.37
N ASN A 345 15.07 8.65 5.35
CA ASN A 345 15.50 7.64 4.38
C ASN A 345 14.82 7.77 3.01
N ALA A 346 13.82 8.64 2.84
CA ALA A 346 13.05 8.73 1.61
C ALA A 346 13.88 9.27 0.44
N ALA A 347 13.55 8.80 -0.78
CA ALA A 347 14.18 9.29 -2.01
C ALA A 347 13.86 10.79 -2.25
N PRO A 348 14.71 11.53 -2.99
CA PRO A 348 14.52 12.97 -3.22
C PRO A 348 13.14 13.34 -3.79
N GLY A 349 12.60 12.53 -4.71
CA GLY A 349 11.27 12.76 -5.28
C GLY A 349 10.12 12.62 -4.28
N VAL A 350 10.28 11.78 -3.26
CA VAL A 350 9.29 11.62 -2.18
C VAL A 350 9.38 12.78 -1.20
N LYS A 351 10.60 13.17 -0.80
CA LYS A 351 10.84 14.35 0.03
C LYS A 351 10.29 15.63 -0.59
N ALA A 352 10.45 15.81 -1.90
CA ALA A 352 9.92 16.95 -2.64
C ALA A 352 8.38 16.99 -2.72
N ALA A 353 7.69 15.88 -2.42
CA ALA A 353 6.24 15.80 -2.40
C ALA A 353 5.61 16.05 -1.03
N ALA A 354 6.43 16.14 0.03
CA ALA A 354 5.98 16.32 1.41
C ALA A 354 6.09 17.78 1.87
N ASP A 355 5.25 18.17 2.84
CA ASP A 355 5.31 19.47 3.50
C ASP A 355 6.43 19.53 4.54
N LEU A 356 6.78 18.38 5.11
CA LEU A 356 7.84 18.22 6.10
C LEU A 356 8.71 17.01 5.76
N VAL A 357 10.02 17.15 5.97
CA VAL A 357 10.94 16.02 6.00
C VAL A 357 11.39 15.82 7.45
N THR A 358 11.22 14.60 7.95
CA THR A 358 11.69 14.22 9.29
C THR A 358 13.02 13.45 9.23
N ASP A 359 13.55 13.08 10.38
CA ASP A 359 14.74 12.25 10.50
C ASP A 359 14.50 10.81 9.97
N ASP A 360 15.55 10.02 9.90
CA ASP A 360 15.47 8.63 9.42
C ASP A 360 14.58 7.77 10.34
N VAL A 361 14.00 6.68 9.80
CA VAL A 361 13.30 5.67 10.61
C VAL A 361 14.21 5.06 11.68
N GLU A 362 15.52 4.97 11.42
CA GLU A 362 16.52 4.51 12.38
C GLU A 362 16.95 5.59 13.40
N ASP A 363 16.59 6.86 13.16
CA ASP A 363 16.97 8.03 13.98
C ASP A 363 15.76 8.66 14.71
N ASP A 364 14.79 7.83 15.10
CA ASP A 364 13.54 8.24 15.78
C ASP A 364 12.67 9.24 14.98
N GLY A 365 12.80 9.25 13.66
CA GLY A 365 12.14 10.24 12.78
C GLY A 365 10.63 10.33 12.95
N LEU A 366 9.96 9.20 13.15
CA LEU A 366 8.51 9.19 13.36
C LEU A 366 8.12 9.90 14.67
N ALA A 367 8.79 9.57 15.77
CA ALA A 367 8.51 10.18 17.06
C ALA A 367 8.83 11.67 17.08
N ARG A 368 9.94 12.09 16.48
CA ARG A 368 10.32 13.51 16.35
C ARG A 368 9.30 14.29 15.54
N ALA A 369 8.80 13.72 14.45
CA ALA A 369 7.77 14.36 13.64
C ALA A 369 6.44 14.50 14.40
N PHE A 370 6.04 13.47 15.17
CA PHE A 370 4.84 13.55 16.01
C PHE A 370 4.93 14.72 17.00
N THR A 371 6.08 14.89 17.64
CA THR A 371 6.33 16.03 18.53
C THR A 371 6.31 17.37 17.79
N ARG A 372 7.04 17.49 16.67
CA ARG A 372 7.12 18.73 15.86
C ARG A 372 5.74 19.18 15.35
N LEU A 373 4.86 18.23 15.05
CA LEU A 373 3.49 18.50 14.58
C LEU A 373 2.47 18.67 15.71
N GLY A 374 2.89 18.57 16.98
CA GLY A 374 2.00 18.65 18.13
C GLY A 374 0.99 17.50 18.23
N LEU A 375 1.29 16.35 17.62
CA LEU A 375 0.48 15.12 17.73
C LEU A 375 0.71 14.41 19.07
N ILE A 376 1.84 14.70 19.71
CA ILE A 376 2.19 14.26 21.07
C ILE A 376 2.93 15.41 21.77
N GLU A 377 2.85 15.45 23.10
CA GLU A 377 3.65 16.39 23.90
C GLU A 377 5.14 16.00 23.89
N GLU A 378 6.02 16.94 24.22
CA GLU A 378 7.42 16.60 24.51
C GLU A 378 7.50 15.65 25.72
N PRO A 379 8.48 14.73 25.76
CA PRO A 379 8.67 13.82 26.90
C PRO A 379 8.97 14.53 28.23
#